data_AF-A0A0C2XD26-F1
#
_entry.id   AF-A0A0C2XD26-F1
#
_cell.length_a   1.000
_cell.length_b   1.000
_cell.length_c   1.000
_cell.angle_alpha   90.00
_cell.angle_beta   90.00
_cell.angle_gamma   90.00
#
_symmetry.space_group_name_H-M   'P 1'
#
loop_
_entity.id
_entity.type
_entity.pdbx_description
1 polymer ?
#
loop_
_entity_poly.entity_id
_entity_poly.type
_entity_poly.pdbx_seq_one_letter_code
_entity_poly.pdbx_strand_id
1 'polypeptide(L)'
;MARTIKAPRNSVRYTSRVVAPLDDFHVEELSTDESDCGNARKKGGASPPKKANKQSFAKSSSGSDSGRQTTSLGQLLAMPLDVLLEVFSHLDPKDIIHVCRTSRFLRDILMTRNSISVWRAARERIGAPESPSNMNEPQWAAVLFGNVCQTCGARNIERFDFSLMRRACKECKDEYLLTEKTIKTCFPGSRIDPIDPDIFGLMPSTNVGPTSHPTSHGCFFWFSDVEDIRQKLKEYQLNIRFHHPGAQRALDNFKAQRAETVTSIRKLAYKREMWYQEYTLSCYEDKLALGEERFDSIQSKFIKLGYKYNDVESIRWESECRLPTPLTEQTWKHIRPILEPIILKRQQERLQRTKVGKYSSRTSYSRV
;
A
#
# COMPACT_ATOMS: atom_id res chain seq x y z
N MET A 1 -11.57 -33.20 -18.38
CA MET A 1 -10.41 -33.63 -17.58
C MET A 1 -10.43 -32.90 -16.26
N ALA A 2 -10.86 -33.57 -15.18
CA ALA A 2 -10.98 -32.96 -13.86
C ALA A 2 -9.58 -32.71 -13.28
N ARG A 3 -9.22 -31.45 -13.06
CA ARG A 3 -8.04 -31.10 -12.27
C ARG A 3 -8.31 -31.53 -10.83
N THR A 4 -7.60 -32.56 -10.37
CA THR A 4 -7.54 -32.91 -8.94
C THR A 4 -6.83 -31.77 -8.23
N ILE A 5 -7.60 -30.79 -7.73
CA ILE A 5 -7.06 -29.74 -6.86
C ILE A 5 -6.70 -30.44 -5.55
N LYS A 6 -5.42 -30.77 -5.38
CA LYS A 6 -4.87 -31.14 -4.08
C LYS A 6 -5.08 -29.97 -3.14
N ALA A 7 -5.42 -30.25 -1.88
CA ALA A 7 -5.42 -29.24 -0.83
C ALA A 7 -4.12 -28.40 -0.92
N PRO A 8 -4.20 -27.07 -0.81
CA PRO A 8 -3.05 -26.19 -0.95
C PRO A 8 -1.92 -26.65 -0.02
N ARG A 9 -0.69 -26.66 -0.54
CA ARG A 9 0.46 -27.38 0.06
C ARG A 9 0.90 -26.88 1.44
N ASN A 10 0.32 -25.80 1.96
CA ASN A 10 0.61 -25.28 3.29
C ASN A 10 -0.68 -24.76 3.95
N SER A 11 -1.19 -25.47 4.95
CA SER A 11 -2.15 -24.90 5.90
C SER A 11 -1.42 -23.90 6.79
N VAL A 12 -1.34 -22.64 6.38
CA VAL A 12 -0.95 -21.57 7.30
C VAL A 12 -2.12 -21.36 8.23
N ARG A 13 -2.01 -21.85 9.47
CA ARG A 13 -2.97 -21.56 10.53
C ARG A 13 -3.05 -20.05 10.68
N TYR A 14 -4.24 -19.49 10.46
CA TYR A 14 -4.53 -18.10 10.81
C TYR A 14 -4.48 -17.96 12.33
N THR A 15 -3.36 -17.50 12.86
CA THR A 15 -3.32 -17.02 14.24
C THR A 15 -3.91 -15.61 14.24
N SER A 16 -4.90 -15.36 15.12
CA SER A 16 -5.49 -14.03 15.36
C SER A 16 -4.51 -12.98 15.90
N ARG A 17 -3.20 -13.27 15.92
CA ARG A 17 -2.13 -12.31 16.16
C ARG A 17 -1.63 -11.76 14.83
N VAL A 18 -2.08 -10.56 14.49
CA VAL A 18 -1.41 -9.71 13.51
C VAL A 18 -0.06 -9.30 14.10
N VAL A 19 0.97 -10.14 13.92
CA VAL A 19 2.36 -9.70 14.03
C VAL A 19 2.74 -9.22 12.65
N ALA A 20 2.73 -7.90 12.43
CA ALA A 20 3.22 -7.34 11.18
C ALA A 20 4.68 -7.79 10.99
N PRO A 21 5.01 -8.52 9.90
CA PRO A 21 6.37 -8.92 9.60
C PRO A 21 7.28 -7.70 9.54
N LEU A 22 8.51 -7.86 10.04
CA LEU A 22 9.59 -6.89 9.87
C LEU A 22 10.00 -6.94 8.38
N ASP A 23 9.56 -5.95 7.61
CA ASP A 23 10.04 -5.74 6.25
C ASP A 23 11.31 -4.88 6.32
N ASP A 24 12.45 -5.47 5.93
CA ASP A 24 13.67 -4.73 5.58
C ASP A 24 13.39 -3.97 4.26
N PHE A 25 13.47 -2.64 4.31
CA PHE A 25 13.32 -1.80 3.12
C PHE A 25 14.69 -1.57 2.51
N HIS A 26 14.96 -2.25 1.39
CA HIS A 26 15.96 -1.81 0.44
C HIS A 26 15.37 -0.66 -0.36
N VAL A 27 15.94 0.53 -0.18
CA VAL A 27 15.71 1.67 -1.07
C VAL A 27 16.46 1.33 -2.36
N GLU A 28 15.77 1.20 -3.49
CA GLU A 28 16.45 1.21 -4.78
C GLU A 28 17.02 2.62 -5.00
N GLU A 29 18.26 2.82 -4.56
CA GLU A 29 19.12 3.86 -5.10
C GLU A 29 19.40 3.51 -6.56
N LEU A 30 19.04 4.44 -7.44
CA LEU A 30 19.39 4.41 -8.85
C LEU A 30 20.92 4.65 -8.96
N SER A 31 21.72 3.60 -8.80
CA SER A 31 23.16 3.64 -9.05
C SER A 31 23.43 3.41 -10.53
N THR A 32 23.87 4.46 -11.23
CA THR A 32 24.50 4.34 -12.55
C THR A 32 25.93 3.83 -12.36
N ASP A 33 26.16 2.55 -12.68
CA ASP A 33 27.50 1.96 -12.75
C ASP A 33 28.08 2.14 -14.16
N GLU A 34 29.16 2.92 -14.26
CA GLU A 34 30.20 2.79 -15.29
C GLU A 34 31.43 2.16 -14.63
N SER A 35 31.88 1.07 -15.23
CA SER A 35 33.00 0.20 -14.86
C SER A 35 34.38 0.87 -15.07
N ASP A 36 35.37 0.65 -14.19
CA ASP A 36 36.43 -0.38 -14.39
C ASP A 36 37.60 -0.36 -13.35
N CYS A 37 38.02 -1.59 -13.05
CA CYS A 37 39.19 -2.24 -12.42
C CYS A 37 40.23 -1.57 -11.48
N GLY A 38 40.59 -2.37 -10.44
CA GLY A 38 41.85 -2.26 -9.69
C GLY A 38 41.99 -3.27 -8.53
N ASN A 39 42.61 -4.42 -8.79
CA ASN A 39 42.66 -5.63 -7.97
C ASN A 39 43.81 -5.62 -6.92
N ALA A 40 43.59 -6.06 -5.66
CA ALA A 40 44.65 -6.64 -4.81
C ALA A 40 44.10 -7.43 -3.59
N ARG A 41 44.75 -8.56 -3.30
CA ARG A 41 44.34 -9.68 -2.43
C ARG A 41 44.87 -9.61 -0.98
N LYS A 42 44.10 -10.26 -0.09
CA LYS A 42 44.47 -11.28 0.95
C LYS A 42 44.61 -10.91 2.46
N LYS A 43 43.80 -11.67 3.25
CA LYS A 43 44.03 -12.37 4.55
C LYS A 43 43.62 -11.71 5.89
N GLY A 44 42.48 -12.16 6.44
CA GLY A 44 42.37 -13.11 7.57
C GLY A 44 42.73 -12.69 9.00
N GLY A 45 41.79 -12.88 9.95
CA GLY A 45 42.08 -13.35 11.31
C GLY A 45 41.56 -12.54 12.51
N ALA A 46 40.54 -13.10 13.19
CA ALA A 46 40.29 -13.19 14.65
C ALA A 46 40.25 -11.95 15.60
N SER A 47 39.16 -11.86 16.39
CA SER A 47 39.04 -11.20 17.72
C SER A 47 39.76 -12.02 18.83
N PRO A 48 39.79 -11.66 20.16
CA PRO A 48 39.28 -10.52 20.96
C PRO A 48 40.38 -10.01 21.99
N PRO A 49 40.15 -9.45 23.23
CA PRO A 49 38.97 -8.95 23.97
C PRO A 49 39.11 -7.61 24.78
N LYS A 50 37.97 -7.25 25.40
CA LYS A 50 37.60 -6.23 26.42
C LYS A 50 38.65 -5.76 27.44
N LYS A 51 38.59 -4.46 27.78
CA LYS A 51 38.78 -3.74 29.09
C LYS A 51 38.93 -2.23 28.77
N ALA A 52 38.57 -1.22 29.54
CA ALA A 52 37.87 -1.04 30.79
C ALA A 52 37.39 0.43 30.84
N ASN A 53 36.37 0.67 31.65
CA ASN A 53 35.80 1.98 31.99
C ASN A 53 36.83 2.92 32.62
N LYS A 54 36.98 4.16 32.11
CA LYS A 54 37.55 5.29 32.85
C LYS A 54 36.86 6.59 32.45
N GLN A 55 36.03 7.08 33.36
CA GLN A 55 35.64 8.47 33.44
C GLN A 55 36.88 9.34 33.67
N SER A 56 37.04 10.39 32.87
CA SER A 56 37.82 11.57 33.26
C SER A 56 37.22 12.82 32.60
N PHE A 57 36.71 13.70 33.45
CA PHE A 57 36.43 15.09 33.14
C PHE A 57 37.72 15.78 32.67
N ALA A 58 37.67 16.45 31.51
CA ALA A 58 38.56 17.57 31.18
C ALA A 58 37.89 18.49 30.16
N LYS A 59 37.98 19.80 30.44
CA LYS A 59 37.39 20.93 29.72
C LYS A 59 38.20 21.38 28.49
N SER A 60 37.53 22.21 27.68
CA SER A 60 38.00 23.07 26.58
C SER A 60 38.09 22.35 25.22
N SER A 61 37.64 22.91 24.09
CA SER A 61 37.66 24.32 23.68
C SER A 61 36.53 24.65 22.70
N SER A 62 36.11 25.90 22.75
CA SER A 62 35.25 26.60 21.79
C SER A 62 35.78 26.47 20.35
N GLY A 63 35.06 25.70 19.53
CA GLY A 63 35.11 25.78 18.08
C GLY A 63 33.71 26.12 17.59
N SER A 64 33.56 27.29 16.97
CA SER A 64 32.34 27.71 16.28
C SER A 64 32.15 26.82 15.05
N ASP A 65 31.53 25.66 15.23
CA ASP A 65 30.96 24.92 14.11
C ASP A 65 29.56 25.49 13.88
N SER A 66 29.38 26.13 12.73
CA SER A 66 28.09 26.56 12.23
C SER A 66 27.25 25.31 11.97
N GLY A 67 26.67 24.79 13.05
CA GLY A 67 25.80 23.64 13.04
C GLY A 67 24.65 23.93 12.10
N ARG A 68 24.74 23.34 10.91
CA ARG A 68 23.60 23.00 10.08
C ARG A 68 22.54 22.49 11.05
N GLN A 69 21.50 23.28 11.30
CA GLN A 69 20.34 22.83 12.07
C GLN A 69 19.69 21.71 11.26
N THR A 70 20.26 20.52 11.34
CA THR A 70 19.52 19.30 11.08
C THR A 70 18.54 19.26 12.23
N THR A 71 17.33 19.77 11.99
CA THR A 71 16.18 19.58 12.87
C THR A 71 16.09 18.08 13.13
N SER A 72 16.67 17.64 14.25
CA SER A 72 16.84 16.23 14.48
C SER A 72 15.45 15.67 14.73
N LEU A 73 15.07 14.61 14.00
CA LEU A 73 13.82 13.87 14.24
C LEU A 73 13.65 13.43 15.70
N GLY A 74 14.75 13.37 16.48
CA GLY A 74 14.74 13.14 17.91
C GLY A 74 13.97 14.20 18.73
N GLN A 75 13.85 15.43 18.24
CA GLN A 75 13.05 16.48 18.91
C GLN A 75 11.55 16.20 18.82
N LEU A 76 11.07 15.59 17.72
CA LEU A 76 9.67 15.18 17.58
C LEU A 76 9.32 14.16 18.68
N LEU A 77 10.15 13.12 18.84
CA LEU A 77 9.92 12.05 19.82
C LEU A 77 10.13 12.48 21.28
N ALA A 78 10.69 13.68 21.51
CA ALA A 78 10.83 14.26 22.85
C ALA A 78 9.57 15.02 23.32
N MET A 79 8.60 15.23 22.44
CA MET A 79 7.34 15.89 22.80
C MET A 79 6.48 15.00 23.72
N PRO A 80 5.60 15.60 24.56
CA PRO A 80 4.62 14.84 25.32
C PRO A 80 3.76 13.95 24.42
N LEU A 81 3.40 12.77 24.92
CA LEU A 81 2.64 11.79 24.17
C LEU A 81 1.32 12.34 23.63
N ASP A 82 0.61 13.15 24.40
CA ASP A 82 -0.68 13.72 23.99
C ASP A 82 -0.53 14.63 22.77
N VAL A 83 0.56 15.40 22.69
CA VAL A 83 0.87 16.25 21.53
C VAL A 83 1.18 15.39 20.31
N LEU A 84 1.92 14.30 20.49
CA LEU A 84 2.19 13.35 19.41
C LEU A 84 0.90 12.71 18.89
N LEU A 85 0.03 12.25 19.77
CA LEU A 85 -1.26 11.65 19.40
C LEU A 85 -2.18 12.65 18.69
N GLU A 86 -2.20 13.91 19.13
CA GLU A 86 -2.92 14.99 18.46
C GLU A 86 -2.39 15.19 17.04
N VAL A 87 -1.07 15.33 16.86
CA VAL A 87 -0.45 15.46 15.53
C VAL A 87 -0.81 14.26 14.64
N PHE A 88 -0.73 13.04 15.18
CA PHE A 88 -1.08 11.84 14.41
C PHE A 88 -2.57 11.76 14.06
N SER A 89 -3.45 12.40 14.82
CA SER A 89 -4.88 12.48 14.49
C SER A 89 -5.15 13.31 13.23
N HIS A 90 -4.22 14.21 12.88
CA HIS A 90 -4.24 15.02 11.65
C HIS A 90 -3.55 14.35 10.45
N LEU A 91 -2.97 13.15 10.62
CA LEU A 91 -2.40 12.36 9.52
C LEU A 91 -3.43 11.45 8.87
N ASP A 92 -3.24 11.09 7.60
CA ASP A 92 -4.08 10.10 6.94
C ASP A 92 -3.86 8.73 7.60
N PRO A 93 -4.87 7.86 7.72
CA PRO A 93 -4.66 6.54 8.31
C PRO A 93 -3.56 5.74 7.61
N LYS A 94 -3.40 5.95 6.30
CA LYS A 94 -2.28 5.42 5.52
C LYS A 94 -0.92 5.89 6.06
N ASP A 95 -0.77 7.17 6.38
CA ASP A 95 0.47 7.73 6.91
C ASP A 95 0.74 7.26 8.33
N ILE A 96 -0.30 7.12 9.17
CA ILE A 96 -0.17 6.56 10.51
C ILE A 96 0.39 5.12 10.44
N ILE A 97 -0.03 4.31 9.46
CA ILE A 97 0.54 2.97 9.23
C ILE A 97 2.04 3.08 8.90
N HIS A 98 2.45 4.02 8.06
CA HIS A 98 3.85 4.24 7.74
C HIS A 98 4.65 4.69 8.96
N VAL A 99 4.11 5.60 9.76
CA VAL A 99 4.71 6.04 11.03
C VAL A 99 4.90 4.86 12.00
N CYS A 100 3.93 3.95 12.10
CA CYS A 100 4.07 2.73 12.89
C CYS A 100 5.18 1.80 12.38
N ARG A 101 5.61 1.92 11.13
CA ARG A 101 6.69 1.10 10.55
C ARG A 101 8.07 1.72 10.77
N THR A 102 8.17 3.04 10.95
CA THR A 102 9.46 3.72 11.14
C THR A 102 10.00 3.63 12.57
N SER A 103 9.14 3.44 13.57
CA SER A 103 9.55 3.40 14.98
C SER A 103 8.77 2.37 15.78
N ARG A 104 9.50 1.48 16.46
CA ARG A 104 8.91 0.51 17.39
C ARG A 104 8.13 1.19 18.53
N PHE A 105 8.66 2.29 19.06
CA PHE A 105 7.98 3.06 20.11
C PHE A 105 6.62 3.58 19.64
N LEU A 106 6.58 4.21 18.46
CA LEU A 106 5.33 4.73 17.89
C LEU A 106 4.35 3.61 17.57
N ARG A 107 4.84 2.47 17.07
CA ARG A 107 4.02 1.28 16.84
C ARG A 107 3.36 0.77 18.13
N ASP A 108 4.15 0.63 19.19
CA ASP A 108 3.70 0.10 20.47
C ASP A 108 2.67 1.01 21.14
N ILE A 109 2.65 2.30 20.80
CA ILE A 109 1.63 3.26 21.24
C ILE A 109 0.40 3.22 20.32
N LEU A 110 0.60 3.41 19.02
CA LEU A 110 -0.47 3.63 18.05
C LEU A 110 -1.29 2.37 17.78
N MET A 111 -0.75 1.16 18.01
CA MET A 111 -1.47 -0.10 17.81
C MET A 111 -2.26 -0.56 19.05
N THR A 112 -2.36 0.27 20.09
CA THR A 112 -3.10 -0.06 21.32
C THR A 112 -4.56 0.38 21.26
N ARG A 113 -5.36 -0.03 22.25
CA ARG A 113 -6.74 0.43 22.36
C ARG A 113 -6.84 1.92 22.75
N ASN A 114 -5.80 2.46 23.39
CA ASN A 114 -5.82 3.84 23.88
C ASN A 114 -5.71 4.87 22.75
N SER A 115 -5.16 4.48 21.60
CA SER A 115 -5.03 5.33 20.41
C SER A 115 -6.22 5.21 19.44
N ILE A 116 -7.30 4.48 19.78
CA ILE A 116 -8.45 4.30 18.88
C ILE A 116 -9.05 5.64 18.45
N SER A 117 -9.10 6.63 19.34
CA SER A 117 -9.59 7.98 19.04
C SER A 117 -8.77 8.65 17.93
N VAL A 118 -7.45 8.47 17.92
CA VAL A 118 -6.54 9.00 16.89
C VAL A 118 -6.87 8.41 15.53
N TRP A 119 -7.02 7.08 15.44
CA TRP A 119 -7.37 6.42 14.19
C TRP A 119 -8.77 6.79 13.71
N ARG A 120 -9.72 6.92 14.63
CA ARG A 120 -11.09 7.34 14.31
C ARG A 120 -11.11 8.75 13.74
N ALA A 121 -10.44 9.70 14.40
CA ALA A 121 -10.32 11.08 13.93
C ALA A 121 -9.66 11.16 12.54
N ALA A 122 -8.56 10.43 12.34
CA ALA A 122 -7.89 10.33 11.05
C ALA A 122 -8.79 9.75 9.95
N ARG A 123 -9.57 8.71 10.27
CA ARG A 123 -10.53 8.08 9.37
C ARG A 123 -11.65 9.05 8.98
N GLU A 124 -12.23 9.73 9.96
CA GLU A 124 -13.36 10.66 9.76
C GLU A 124 -12.95 11.88 8.93
N ARG A 125 -11.72 12.38 9.09
CA ARG A 125 -11.20 13.51 8.32
C ARG A 125 -11.21 13.26 6.81
N ILE A 126 -10.85 12.04 6.38
CA ILE A 126 -10.86 11.65 4.97
C ILE A 126 -12.20 11.05 4.51
N GLY A 127 -13.23 11.08 5.37
CA GLY A 127 -14.54 10.50 5.09
C GLY A 127 -14.53 8.98 4.90
N ALA A 128 -13.53 8.28 5.44
CA ALA A 128 -13.39 6.85 5.22
C ALA A 128 -14.49 6.03 5.92
N PRO A 129 -14.97 4.94 5.28
CA PRO A 129 -16.07 4.12 5.79
C PRO A 129 -15.80 3.61 7.19
N GLU A 130 -16.85 3.53 8.00
CA GLU A 130 -16.75 2.99 9.36
C GLU A 130 -16.20 1.56 9.38
N SER A 131 -15.39 1.29 10.41
CA SER A 131 -14.85 -0.04 10.67
C SER A 131 -15.99 -1.03 10.90
N PRO A 132 -15.93 -2.23 10.30
CA PRO A 132 -16.80 -3.35 10.67
C PRO A 132 -16.77 -3.63 12.18
N SER A 133 -17.88 -4.11 12.75
CA SER A 133 -17.99 -4.44 14.19
C SER A 133 -16.98 -5.49 14.67
N ASN A 134 -16.48 -6.33 13.76
CA ASN A 134 -15.50 -7.38 14.04
C ASN A 134 -14.04 -6.91 13.85
N MET A 135 -13.78 -5.63 13.59
CA MET A 135 -12.44 -5.10 13.32
C MET A 135 -12.19 -3.80 14.08
N ASN A 136 -10.96 -3.61 14.57
CA ASN A 136 -10.57 -2.34 15.18
C ASN A 136 -10.06 -1.34 14.11
N GLU A 137 -10.02 -0.05 14.46
CA GLU A 137 -9.63 1.02 13.53
C GLU A 137 -8.23 0.82 12.91
N PRO A 138 -7.16 0.45 13.65
CA PRO A 138 -5.86 0.16 13.04
C PRO A 138 -5.89 -0.99 12.02
N GLN A 139 -6.60 -2.07 12.32
CA GLN A 139 -6.78 -3.20 11.40
C GLN A 139 -7.54 -2.77 10.16
N TRP A 140 -8.58 -1.95 10.33
CA TRP A 140 -9.39 -1.44 9.23
C TRP A 140 -8.59 -0.52 8.31
N ALA A 141 -7.76 0.37 8.88
CA ALA A 141 -6.82 1.18 8.12
C ALA A 141 -5.83 0.30 7.34
N ALA A 142 -5.27 -0.75 7.97
CA ALA A 142 -4.34 -1.66 7.29
C ALA A 142 -5.00 -2.42 6.13
N VAL A 143 -6.28 -2.74 6.27
CA VAL A 143 -7.11 -3.34 5.22
C VAL A 143 -7.30 -2.37 4.04
N LEU A 144 -7.76 -1.15 4.34
CA LEU A 144 -8.05 -0.13 3.33
C LEU A 144 -6.78 0.29 2.57
N PHE A 145 -5.72 0.63 3.29
CA PHE A 145 -4.54 1.31 2.73
C PHE A 145 -3.30 0.41 2.57
N GLY A 146 -3.39 -0.86 2.98
CA GLY A 146 -2.34 -1.83 2.74
C GLY A 146 -2.22 -2.19 1.25
N ASN A 147 -1.08 -2.78 0.87
CA ASN A 147 -0.79 -3.17 -0.52
C ASN A 147 -0.18 -4.58 -0.63
N VAL A 148 -0.36 -5.41 0.41
CA VAL A 148 0.22 -6.75 0.52
C VAL A 148 -0.86 -7.81 0.49
N CYS A 149 -0.63 -8.89 -0.25
CA CYS A 149 -1.47 -10.08 -0.25
C CYS A 149 -1.52 -10.67 1.16
N GLN A 150 -2.72 -10.80 1.73
CA GLN A 150 -2.92 -11.33 3.08
C GLN A 150 -2.68 -12.85 3.17
N THR A 151 -2.54 -13.52 2.03
CA THR A 151 -2.32 -14.98 1.96
C THR A 151 -0.83 -15.32 1.81
N CYS A 152 -0.15 -14.73 0.82
CA CYS A 152 1.24 -15.08 0.49
C CYS A 152 2.27 -13.98 0.77
N GLY A 153 1.85 -12.76 1.13
CA GLY A 153 2.76 -11.64 1.36
C GLY A 153 3.27 -10.95 0.09
N ALA A 154 2.79 -11.32 -1.11
CA ALA A 154 3.13 -10.61 -2.34
C ALA A 154 2.78 -9.12 -2.25
N ARG A 155 3.67 -8.26 -2.73
CA ARG A 155 3.53 -6.79 -2.68
C ARG A 155 2.77 -6.25 -3.89
N ASN A 156 2.46 -4.95 -3.86
CA ASN A 156 1.81 -4.21 -4.96
C ASN A 156 0.40 -4.71 -5.32
N ILE A 157 -0.35 -5.18 -4.33
CA ILE A 157 -1.75 -5.58 -4.52
C ILE A 157 -2.64 -4.40 -4.15
N GLU A 158 -3.06 -3.62 -5.13
CA GLU A 158 -3.79 -2.35 -4.89
C GLU A 158 -5.27 -2.54 -4.55
N ARG A 159 -5.91 -3.60 -5.06
CA ARG A 159 -7.35 -3.82 -4.86
C ARG A 159 -7.63 -4.67 -3.64
N PHE A 160 -8.49 -4.15 -2.76
CA PHE A 160 -9.14 -4.90 -1.68
C PHE A 160 -10.50 -5.39 -2.17
N ASP A 161 -10.83 -6.66 -1.96
CA ASP A 161 -12.17 -7.15 -2.24
C ASP A 161 -13.04 -6.94 -1.00
N PHE A 162 -13.90 -5.91 -1.02
CA PHE A 162 -14.82 -5.61 0.09
C PHE A 162 -15.92 -6.66 0.29
N SER A 163 -16.18 -7.50 -0.71
CA SER A 163 -17.19 -8.56 -0.61
C SER A 163 -16.61 -9.80 0.09
N LEU A 164 -15.35 -10.14 -0.19
CA LEU A 164 -14.60 -11.16 0.57
C LEU A 164 -13.96 -10.61 1.85
N MET A 165 -13.92 -9.30 2.03
CA MET A 165 -13.16 -8.62 3.07
C MET A 165 -11.67 -9.05 3.07
N ARG A 166 -11.04 -9.14 1.89
CA ARG A 166 -9.66 -9.65 1.73
C ARG A 166 -8.89 -8.99 0.59
N ARG A 167 -7.57 -8.87 0.76
CA ARG A 167 -6.59 -8.51 -0.29
C ARG A 167 -5.81 -9.76 -0.72
N ALA A 168 -5.96 -10.17 -1.97
CA ALA A 168 -5.30 -11.35 -2.52
C ALA A 168 -4.72 -11.08 -3.91
N CYS A 169 -3.50 -11.58 -4.16
CA CYS A 169 -2.88 -11.56 -5.49
C CYS A 169 -3.59 -12.54 -6.44
N LYS A 170 -3.29 -12.43 -7.74
CA LYS A 170 -3.91 -13.25 -8.78
C LYS A 170 -3.67 -14.74 -8.54
N GLU A 171 -2.44 -15.13 -8.20
CA GLU A 171 -2.05 -16.52 -7.95
C GLU A 171 -2.84 -17.12 -6.79
N CYS A 172 -2.99 -16.37 -5.69
CA CYS A 172 -3.80 -16.82 -4.57
C CYS A 172 -5.30 -16.84 -4.91
N LYS A 173 -5.80 -15.95 -5.76
CA LYS A 173 -7.19 -16.05 -6.23
C LYS A 173 -7.39 -17.31 -7.08
N ASP A 174 -6.46 -17.62 -7.98
CA ASP A 174 -6.49 -18.81 -8.83
C ASP A 174 -6.45 -20.12 -7.99
N GLU A 175 -5.70 -20.12 -6.89
CA GLU A 175 -5.53 -21.31 -6.04
C GLU A 175 -6.67 -21.48 -5.02
N TYR A 176 -7.14 -20.40 -4.39
CA TYR A 176 -8.02 -20.48 -3.22
C TYR A 176 -9.46 -20.05 -3.46
N LEU A 177 -9.82 -19.47 -4.61
CA LEU A 177 -11.23 -19.19 -4.94
C LEU A 177 -11.93 -20.45 -5.44
N LEU A 178 -13.03 -20.78 -4.78
CA LEU A 178 -13.88 -21.91 -5.13
C LEU A 178 -15.23 -21.44 -5.63
N THR A 179 -15.78 -22.14 -6.63
CA THR A 179 -17.18 -22.00 -7.01
C THR A 179 -18.05 -22.94 -6.18
N GLU A 180 -19.36 -22.73 -6.14
CA GLU A 180 -20.30 -23.67 -5.52
C GLU A 180 -20.16 -25.11 -6.06
N LYS A 181 -19.95 -25.25 -7.38
CA LYS A 181 -19.74 -26.55 -8.03
C LYS A 181 -18.46 -27.22 -7.55
N THR A 182 -17.38 -26.45 -7.40
CA THR A 182 -16.11 -26.92 -6.87
C THR A 182 -16.26 -27.36 -5.42
N ILE A 183 -16.96 -26.58 -4.58
CA ILE A 183 -17.20 -26.89 -3.17
C ILE A 183 -17.96 -28.21 -3.03
N LYS A 184 -19.08 -28.38 -3.77
CA LYS A 184 -19.88 -29.61 -3.76
C LYS A 184 -19.06 -30.84 -4.20
N THR A 185 -18.10 -30.66 -5.10
CA THR A 185 -17.22 -31.74 -5.60
C THR A 185 -16.06 -32.04 -4.64
N CYS A 186 -15.38 -31.03 -4.11
CA CYS A 186 -14.21 -31.18 -3.23
C CYS A 186 -14.59 -31.59 -1.81
N PHE A 187 -15.80 -31.22 -1.38
CA PHE A 187 -16.31 -31.49 -0.05
C PHE A 187 -17.66 -32.20 -0.15
N PRO A 188 -17.72 -33.42 -0.70
CA PRO A 188 -18.96 -34.13 -0.83
C PRO A 188 -19.55 -34.41 0.55
N GLY A 189 -20.83 -34.12 0.73
CA GLY A 189 -21.56 -34.52 1.92
C GLY A 189 -21.55 -36.03 2.04
N SER A 190 -21.46 -36.53 3.26
CA SER A 190 -21.63 -37.95 3.56
C SER A 190 -22.97 -38.19 4.24
N ARG A 191 -23.40 -39.45 4.36
CA ARG A 191 -24.58 -39.81 5.17
C ARG A 191 -24.43 -39.40 6.65
N ILE A 192 -23.21 -39.24 7.12
CA ILE A 192 -22.87 -38.94 8.53
C ILE A 192 -22.61 -37.43 8.74
N ASP A 193 -22.28 -36.72 7.68
CA ASP A 193 -21.88 -35.30 7.66
C ASP A 193 -22.40 -34.68 6.35
N PRO A 194 -23.72 -34.41 6.26
CA PRO A 194 -24.31 -33.81 5.06
C PRO A 194 -23.87 -32.34 4.94
N ILE A 195 -23.74 -31.86 3.71
CA ILE A 195 -23.50 -30.43 3.46
C ILE A 195 -24.72 -29.66 3.99
N ASP A 196 -24.47 -28.71 4.88
CA ASP A 196 -25.51 -27.81 5.37
C ASP A 196 -26.06 -26.97 4.19
N PRO A 197 -27.39 -26.95 3.97
CA PRO A 197 -27.98 -26.23 2.85
C PRO A 197 -27.69 -24.72 2.88
N ASP A 198 -27.47 -24.16 4.07
CA ASP A 198 -27.27 -22.73 4.27
C ASP A 198 -25.79 -22.33 4.23
N ILE A 199 -24.87 -23.27 4.02
CA ILE A 199 -23.42 -23.06 4.19
C ILE A 199 -22.90 -21.83 3.41
N PHE A 200 -23.42 -21.61 2.20
CA PHE A 200 -23.03 -20.48 1.35
C PHE A 200 -23.47 -19.12 1.90
N GLY A 201 -24.55 -19.07 2.69
CA GLY A 201 -25.02 -17.84 3.35
C GLY A 201 -24.25 -17.48 4.62
N LEU A 202 -23.39 -18.38 5.11
CA LEU A 202 -22.64 -18.21 6.36
C LEU A 202 -21.21 -17.66 6.15
N MET A 203 -20.81 -17.48 4.89
CA MET A 203 -19.49 -17.01 4.51
C MET A 203 -19.54 -15.85 3.50
N PRO A 204 -18.56 -14.94 3.52
CA PRO A 204 -18.43 -13.90 2.50
C PRO A 204 -18.22 -14.51 1.11
N SER A 205 -18.72 -13.83 0.09
CA SER A 205 -18.55 -14.23 -1.30
C SER A 205 -18.36 -13.02 -2.20
N THR A 206 -17.75 -13.24 -3.36
CA THR A 206 -17.55 -12.21 -4.40
C THR A 206 -18.02 -12.73 -5.74
N ASN A 207 -18.38 -11.81 -6.64
CA ASN A 207 -18.63 -12.13 -8.04
C ASN A 207 -17.38 -11.90 -8.92
N VAL A 208 -16.26 -11.50 -8.32
CA VAL A 208 -15.00 -11.20 -9.00
C VAL A 208 -14.09 -12.43 -8.95
N GLY A 209 -13.87 -13.05 -10.12
CA GLY A 209 -12.98 -14.19 -10.25
C GLY A 209 -11.48 -13.84 -10.21
N PRO A 210 -10.60 -14.82 -10.44
CA PRO A 210 -9.15 -14.60 -10.44
C PRO A 210 -8.66 -13.61 -11.49
N THR A 211 -9.33 -13.55 -12.65
CA THR A 211 -9.07 -12.56 -13.70
C THR A 211 -9.52 -11.15 -13.33
N SER A 212 -10.10 -10.97 -12.14
CA SER A 212 -10.60 -9.69 -11.62
C SER A 212 -11.69 -9.03 -12.48
N HIS A 213 -12.35 -9.82 -13.34
CA HIS A 213 -13.57 -9.41 -14.03
C HIS A 213 -14.81 -9.89 -13.26
N PRO A 214 -15.83 -9.03 -13.09
CA PRO A 214 -17.11 -9.44 -12.53
C PRO A 214 -17.76 -10.52 -13.39
N THR A 215 -18.36 -11.51 -12.75
CA THR A 215 -19.12 -12.57 -13.43
C THR A 215 -20.60 -12.43 -13.07
N SER A 216 -21.48 -12.52 -14.07
CA SER A 216 -22.94 -12.38 -13.86
C SER A 216 -23.57 -13.61 -13.20
N HIS A 217 -22.87 -14.75 -13.16
CA HIS A 217 -23.45 -16.06 -12.80
C HIS A 217 -22.62 -16.86 -11.78
N GLY A 218 -21.61 -16.26 -11.15
CA GLY A 218 -20.72 -16.95 -10.23
C GLY A 218 -20.58 -16.24 -8.88
N CYS A 219 -20.81 -16.98 -7.79
CA CYS A 219 -20.29 -16.62 -6.47
C CYS A 219 -19.01 -17.42 -6.23
N PHE A 220 -17.96 -16.72 -5.83
CA PHE A 220 -16.70 -17.30 -5.40
C PHE A 220 -16.58 -17.19 -3.89
N PHE A 221 -16.07 -18.26 -3.30
CA PHE A 221 -15.83 -18.38 -1.87
C PHE A 221 -14.36 -18.69 -1.63
N TRP A 222 -13.84 -18.23 -0.50
CA TRP A 222 -12.45 -18.49 -0.16
C TRP A 222 -12.30 -19.86 0.51
N PHE A 223 -11.32 -20.66 0.07
CA PHE A 223 -11.12 -22.04 0.53
C PHE A 223 -11.07 -22.17 2.06
N SER A 224 -10.27 -21.35 2.76
CA SER A 224 -10.18 -21.44 4.24
C SER A 224 -11.50 -21.13 4.94
N ASP A 225 -12.31 -20.22 4.38
CA ASP A 225 -13.58 -19.82 4.99
C ASP A 225 -14.61 -20.96 4.85
N VAL A 226 -14.55 -21.71 3.74
CA VAL A 226 -15.34 -22.94 3.55
C VAL A 226 -14.95 -24.00 4.57
N GLU A 227 -13.64 -24.22 4.76
CA GLU A 227 -13.15 -25.20 5.74
C GLU A 227 -13.54 -24.82 7.17
N ASP A 228 -13.34 -23.57 7.57
CA ASP A 228 -13.64 -23.08 8.92
C ASP A 228 -15.13 -23.20 9.26
N ILE A 229 -16.01 -22.77 8.35
CA ILE A 229 -17.46 -22.88 8.54
C ILE A 229 -17.90 -24.34 8.60
N ARG A 230 -17.38 -25.19 7.70
CA ARG A 230 -17.72 -26.61 7.68
C ARG A 230 -17.28 -27.31 8.96
N GLN A 231 -16.06 -27.04 9.43
CA GLN A 231 -15.54 -27.59 10.68
C GLN A 231 -16.40 -27.15 11.87
N LYS A 232 -16.79 -25.87 11.93
CA LYS A 232 -17.67 -25.34 12.98
C LYS A 232 -19.05 -25.99 12.96
N LEU A 233 -19.67 -26.11 11.79
CA LEU A 233 -20.97 -26.77 11.66
C LEU A 233 -20.91 -28.23 12.12
N LYS A 234 -19.82 -28.94 11.77
CA LYS A 234 -19.59 -30.31 12.24
C LYS A 234 -19.49 -30.41 13.76
N GLU A 235 -18.78 -29.49 14.41
CA GLU A 235 -18.70 -29.42 15.88
C GLU A 235 -20.11 -29.27 16.50
N TYR A 236 -20.93 -28.36 15.98
CA TYR A 236 -22.31 -28.19 16.45
C TYR A 236 -23.18 -29.42 16.20
N GLN A 237 -23.08 -30.04 15.02
CA GLN A 237 -23.82 -31.25 14.69
C GLN A 237 -23.45 -32.42 15.61
N LEU A 238 -22.16 -32.56 15.95
CA LEU A 238 -21.72 -33.55 16.94
C LEU A 238 -22.32 -33.26 18.32
N ASN A 239 -22.33 -32.01 18.75
CA ASN A 239 -22.92 -31.64 20.04
C ASN A 239 -24.42 -31.96 20.11
N ILE A 240 -25.16 -31.77 18.99
CA ILE A 240 -26.56 -32.15 18.86
C ILE A 240 -26.71 -33.68 18.96
N ARG A 241 -25.86 -34.42 18.25
CA ARG A 241 -25.87 -35.90 18.24
C ARG A 241 -25.58 -36.49 19.62
N PHE A 242 -24.69 -35.88 20.40
CA PHE A 242 -24.39 -36.27 21.77
C PHE A 242 -25.37 -35.68 22.80
N HIS A 243 -26.46 -35.06 22.35
CA HIS A 243 -27.52 -34.50 23.20
C HIS A 243 -27.02 -33.50 24.25
N HIS A 244 -26.01 -32.69 23.91
CA HIS A 244 -25.57 -31.63 24.80
C HIS A 244 -26.70 -30.61 25.03
N PRO A 245 -26.96 -30.20 26.27
CA PRO A 245 -28.00 -29.22 26.57
C PRO A 245 -27.79 -27.91 25.79
N GLY A 246 -28.82 -27.46 25.09
CA GLY A 246 -28.79 -26.20 24.32
C GLY A 246 -28.00 -26.24 23.00
N ALA A 247 -27.50 -27.41 22.56
CA ALA A 247 -26.69 -27.52 21.35
C ALA A 247 -27.38 -26.99 20.08
N GLN A 248 -28.68 -27.29 19.91
CA GLN A 248 -29.47 -26.79 18.77
C GLN A 248 -29.55 -25.26 18.79
N ARG A 249 -29.89 -24.68 19.95
CA ARG A 249 -29.97 -23.22 20.12
C ARG A 249 -28.64 -22.53 19.83
N ALA A 250 -27.53 -23.17 20.23
CA ALA A 250 -26.20 -22.64 19.96
C ALA A 250 -25.86 -22.65 18.45
N LEU A 251 -26.25 -23.70 17.73
CA LEU A 251 -26.12 -23.75 16.25
C LEU A 251 -26.96 -22.66 15.58
N ASP A 252 -28.21 -22.51 15.99
CA ASP A 252 -29.13 -21.52 15.41
C ASP A 252 -28.61 -20.09 15.64
N ASN A 253 -28.14 -19.79 16.85
CA ASN A 253 -27.52 -18.50 17.18
C ASN A 253 -26.26 -18.24 16.35
N PHE A 254 -25.40 -19.26 16.18
CA PHE A 254 -24.20 -19.15 15.35
C PHE A 254 -24.56 -18.85 13.89
N LYS A 255 -25.52 -19.60 13.31
CA LYS A 255 -26.00 -19.38 11.95
C LYS A 255 -26.57 -17.97 11.79
N ALA A 256 -27.41 -17.52 12.72
CA ALA A 256 -28.01 -16.19 12.70
C ALA A 256 -26.95 -15.08 12.73
N GLN A 257 -25.99 -15.16 13.67
CA GLN A 257 -24.91 -14.18 13.79
C GLN A 257 -24.02 -14.13 12.53
N ARG A 258 -23.72 -15.29 11.94
CA ARG A 258 -22.93 -15.39 10.70
C ARG A 258 -23.68 -14.83 9.50
N ALA A 259 -24.95 -15.17 9.34
CA ALA A 259 -25.79 -14.66 8.27
C ALA A 259 -25.96 -13.13 8.37
N GLU A 260 -26.13 -12.58 9.57
CA GLU A 260 -26.16 -11.14 9.82
C GLU A 260 -24.84 -10.47 9.42
N THR A 261 -23.71 -11.06 9.83
CA THR A 261 -22.37 -10.56 9.47
C THR A 261 -22.17 -10.52 7.96
N VAL A 262 -22.46 -11.62 7.26
CA VAL A 262 -22.33 -11.71 5.79
C VAL A 262 -23.26 -10.72 5.08
N THR A 263 -24.49 -10.58 5.58
CA THR A 263 -25.45 -9.61 5.05
C THR A 263 -24.95 -8.18 5.22
N SER A 264 -24.35 -7.85 6.38
CA SER A 264 -23.77 -6.53 6.64
C SER A 264 -22.60 -6.23 5.70
N ILE A 265 -21.72 -7.21 5.46
CA ILE A 265 -20.60 -7.09 4.52
C ILE A 265 -21.15 -6.82 3.12
N ARG A 266 -22.08 -7.64 2.64
CA ARG A 266 -22.67 -7.50 1.30
C ARG A 266 -23.35 -6.15 1.10
N LYS A 267 -24.11 -5.66 2.09
CA LYS A 267 -24.77 -4.35 2.04
C LYS A 267 -23.78 -3.19 1.95
N LEU A 268 -22.66 -3.28 2.68
CA LEU A 268 -21.67 -2.20 2.76
C LEU A 268 -20.59 -2.28 1.66
N ALA A 269 -20.40 -3.44 1.02
CA ALA A 269 -19.33 -3.67 0.07
C ALA A 269 -19.35 -2.66 -1.09
N TYR A 270 -20.52 -2.46 -1.71
CA TYR A 270 -20.65 -1.50 -2.82
C TYR A 270 -20.31 -0.07 -2.39
N LYS A 271 -20.88 0.40 -1.27
CA LYS A 271 -20.61 1.76 -0.77
C LYS A 271 -19.12 1.97 -0.44
N ARG A 272 -18.48 0.96 0.15
CA ARG A 272 -17.04 1.00 0.48
C ARG A 272 -16.16 0.98 -0.77
N GLU A 273 -16.50 0.17 -1.75
CA GLU A 273 -15.82 0.12 -3.04
C GLU A 273 -15.91 1.47 -3.77
N MET A 274 -17.12 2.05 -3.85
CA MET A 274 -17.31 3.36 -4.47
C MET A 274 -16.48 4.44 -3.79
N TRP A 275 -16.52 4.51 -2.46
CA TRP A 275 -15.69 5.45 -1.70
C TRP A 275 -14.19 5.23 -1.99
N TYR A 276 -13.73 3.98 -2.02
CA TYR A 276 -12.32 3.70 -2.25
C TYR A 276 -11.88 4.15 -3.65
N GLN A 277 -12.72 3.92 -4.66
CA GLN A 277 -12.47 4.39 -6.03
C GLN A 277 -12.38 5.92 -6.09
N GLU A 278 -13.34 6.63 -5.51
CA GLU A 278 -13.35 8.09 -5.42
C GLU A 278 -12.12 8.62 -4.69
N TYR A 279 -11.78 8.05 -3.53
CA TYR A 279 -10.58 8.41 -2.77
C TYR A 279 -9.30 8.22 -3.60
N THR A 280 -9.15 7.07 -4.27
CA THR A 280 -7.95 6.81 -5.09
C THR A 280 -7.85 7.75 -6.29
N LEU A 281 -8.98 8.12 -6.89
CA LEU A 281 -9.03 9.08 -7.99
C LEU A 281 -8.63 10.48 -7.50
N SER A 282 -9.18 10.94 -6.38
CA SER A 282 -8.82 12.23 -5.76
C SER A 282 -7.33 12.28 -5.41
N CYS A 283 -6.79 11.24 -4.78
CA CYS A 283 -5.34 11.15 -4.51
C CYS A 283 -4.46 11.17 -5.77
N TYR A 284 -4.98 10.69 -6.90
CA TYR A 284 -4.29 10.75 -8.19
C TYR A 284 -4.35 12.16 -8.78
N GLU A 285 -5.51 12.81 -8.74
CA GLU A 285 -5.70 14.19 -9.16
C GLU A 285 -4.83 15.17 -8.36
N ASP A 286 -4.74 15.00 -7.04
CA ASP A 286 -3.87 15.82 -6.18
C ASP A 286 -2.40 15.70 -6.59
N LYS A 287 -1.94 14.48 -6.93
CA LYS A 287 -0.57 14.26 -7.43
C LYS A 287 -0.34 14.93 -8.78
N LEU A 288 -1.32 14.89 -9.67
CA LEU A 288 -1.23 15.58 -10.96
C LEU A 288 -1.17 17.09 -10.77
N ALA A 289 -2.04 17.64 -9.91
CA ALA A 289 -2.06 19.08 -9.60
C ALA A 289 -0.70 19.55 -9.04
N LEU A 290 -0.13 18.81 -8.08
CA LEU A 290 1.21 19.11 -7.55
C LEU A 290 2.31 19.02 -8.61
N GLY A 291 2.20 18.08 -9.56
CA GLY A 291 3.10 17.97 -10.70
C GLY A 291 3.00 19.17 -11.65
N GLU A 292 1.78 19.64 -11.93
CA GLU A 292 1.55 20.85 -12.73
C GLU A 292 2.11 22.10 -12.04
N GLU A 293 1.82 22.32 -10.75
CA GLU A 293 2.36 23.45 -9.97
C GLU A 293 3.90 23.46 -9.95
N ARG A 294 4.50 22.26 -9.85
CA ARG A 294 5.94 22.08 -9.95
C ARG A 294 6.45 22.49 -11.33
N PHE A 295 5.81 22.03 -12.39
CA PHE A 295 6.19 22.38 -13.75
C PHE A 295 6.08 23.88 -14.00
N ASP A 296 5.01 24.53 -13.56
CA ASP A 296 4.83 25.98 -13.67
C ASP A 296 5.95 26.75 -12.97
N SER A 297 6.39 26.25 -11.80
CA SER A 297 7.52 26.81 -11.07
C SER A 297 8.85 26.64 -11.82
N ILE A 298 9.10 25.46 -12.40
CA ILE A 298 10.27 25.16 -13.23
C ILE A 298 10.29 26.06 -14.47
N GLN A 299 9.16 26.14 -15.17
CA GLN A 299 8.99 26.92 -16.38
C GLN A 299 9.24 28.40 -16.11
N SER A 300 8.65 28.93 -15.03
CA SER A 300 8.86 30.30 -14.59
C SER A 300 10.34 30.60 -14.31
N LYS A 301 11.09 29.67 -13.71
CA LYS A 301 12.53 29.85 -13.46
C LYS A 301 13.33 29.86 -14.77
N PHE A 302 13.06 28.96 -15.71
CA PHE A 302 13.75 28.98 -17.01
C PHE A 302 13.40 30.22 -17.85
N ILE A 303 12.16 30.69 -17.82
CA ILE A 303 11.77 31.93 -18.51
C ILE A 303 12.54 33.12 -17.92
N LYS A 304 12.68 33.21 -16.59
CA LYS A 304 13.50 34.25 -15.93
C LYS A 304 14.98 34.19 -16.30
N LEU A 305 15.49 33.01 -16.66
CA LEU A 305 16.86 32.83 -17.19
C LEU A 305 16.98 33.21 -18.69
N GLY A 306 15.88 33.57 -19.36
CA GLY A 306 15.86 34.04 -20.74
C GLY A 306 15.44 33.00 -21.78
N TYR A 307 15.02 31.81 -21.36
CA TYR A 307 14.51 30.78 -22.28
C TYR A 307 13.10 31.09 -22.77
N LYS A 308 12.78 30.69 -24.00
CA LYS A 308 11.44 30.89 -24.57
C LYS A 308 10.46 29.83 -24.07
N TYR A 309 9.21 30.24 -23.87
CA TYR A 309 8.11 29.35 -23.46
C TYR A 309 8.08 28.03 -24.25
N ASN A 310 8.01 28.08 -25.59
CA ASN A 310 7.92 26.87 -26.41
C ASN A 310 9.12 25.92 -26.27
N ASP A 311 10.32 26.45 -26.00
CA ASP A 311 11.52 25.63 -25.82
C ASP A 311 11.45 24.91 -24.46
N VAL A 312 10.88 25.55 -23.43
CA VAL A 312 10.68 24.98 -22.09
C VAL A 312 9.46 24.06 -22.01
N GLU A 313 8.38 24.36 -22.73
CA GLU A 313 7.17 23.50 -22.81
C GLU A 313 7.53 22.08 -23.26
N SER A 314 8.57 21.94 -24.07
CA SER A 314 9.03 20.64 -24.57
C SER A 314 9.51 19.67 -23.49
N ILE A 315 9.92 20.17 -22.31
CA ILE A 315 10.39 19.34 -21.19
C ILE A 315 9.27 19.00 -20.19
N ARG A 316 8.01 19.36 -20.47
CA ARG A 316 6.85 19.08 -19.59
C ARG A 316 6.74 17.61 -19.18
N TRP A 317 7.09 16.71 -20.09
CA TRP A 317 6.96 15.27 -19.90
C TRP A 317 8.20 14.60 -19.30
N GLU A 318 9.26 15.37 -19.02
CA GLU A 318 10.45 14.85 -18.34
C GLU A 318 10.11 14.40 -16.91
N SER A 319 10.85 13.42 -16.40
CA SER A 319 10.52 12.77 -15.13
C SER A 319 10.58 13.75 -13.95
N GLU A 320 11.56 14.65 -13.97
CA GLU A 320 11.87 15.66 -12.96
C GLU A 320 10.79 16.74 -12.87
N CYS A 321 10.07 16.98 -13.97
CA CYS A 321 8.98 17.94 -14.07
C CYS A 321 7.67 17.40 -13.49
N ARG A 322 7.44 16.08 -13.58
CA ARG A 322 6.18 15.42 -13.20
C ARG A 322 6.14 14.90 -11.76
N LEU A 323 7.21 15.11 -10.98
CA LEU A 323 7.24 14.69 -9.59
C LEU A 323 6.19 15.46 -8.77
N PRO A 324 5.38 14.80 -7.93
CA PRO A 324 4.35 15.44 -7.12
C PRO A 324 4.97 16.05 -5.85
N THR A 325 5.97 16.92 -6.01
CA THR A 325 6.68 17.57 -4.90
C THR A 325 6.97 19.04 -5.22
N PRO A 326 6.83 19.96 -4.26
CA PRO A 326 7.17 21.35 -4.47
C PRO A 326 8.63 21.55 -4.91
N LEU A 327 8.85 22.55 -5.76
CA LEU A 327 10.19 22.90 -6.22
C LEU A 327 10.93 23.70 -5.12
N THR A 328 11.93 23.09 -4.49
CA THR A 328 12.83 23.80 -3.55
C THR A 328 14.05 24.36 -4.28
N GLU A 329 14.75 25.33 -3.68
CA GLU A 329 16.01 25.85 -4.23
C GLU A 329 17.11 24.79 -4.33
N GLN A 330 17.16 23.84 -3.39
CA GLN A 330 18.13 22.75 -3.44
C GLN A 330 17.81 21.81 -4.60
N THR A 331 16.55 21.39 -4.72
CA THR A 331 16.11 20.53 -5.81
C THR A 331 16.31 21.21 -7.16
N TRP A 332 16.03 22.51 -7.26
CA TRP A 332 16.27 23.31 -8.46
C TRP A 332 17.74 23.26 -8.92
N LYS A 333 18.70 23.40 -8.00
CA LYS A 333 20.13 23.30 -8.32
C LYS A 333 20.53 21.94 -8.90
N HIS A 334 19.87 20.88 -8.47
CA HIS A 334 20.13 19.52 -8.96
C HIS A 334 19.45 19.24 -10.30
N ILE A 335 18.20 19.66 -10.50
CA ILE A 335 17.45 19.33 -11.73
C ILE A 335 17.78 20.25 -12.91
N ARG A 336 18.19 21.50 -12.65
CA ARG A 336 18.57 22.44 -13.72
C ARG A 336 19.60 21.85 -14.70
N PRO A 337 20.76 21.33 -14.25
CA PRO A 337 21.78 20.80 -15.17
C PRO A 337 21.29 19.56 -15.95
N ILE A 338 20.25 18.87 -15.48
CA ILE A 338 19.63 17.74 -16.18
C ILE A 338 18.72 18.24 -17.32
N LEU A 339 17.91 19.28 -17.03
CA LEU A 339 16.88 19.77 -17.94
C LEU A 339 17.41 20.79 -18.97
N GLU A 340 18.39 21.62 -18.60
CA GLU A 340 18.94 22.69 -19.44
C GLU A 340 19.52 22.18 -20.78
N PRO A 341 20.27 21.06 -20.85
CA PRO A 341 20.72 20.48 -22.12
C PRO A 341 19.58 20.10 -23.06
N ILE A 342 18.46 19.62 -22.52
CA ILE A 342 17.28 19.22 -23.31
C ILE A 342 16.64 20.46 -23.96
N ILE A 343 16.47 21.53 -23.17
CA ILE A 343 15.96 22.82 -23.65
C ILE A 343 16.88 23.40 -24.74
N LEU A 344 18.20 23.36 -24.53
CA LEU A 344 19.18 23.87 -25.49
C LEU A 344 19.13 23.13 -26.83
N LYS A 345 18.99 21.79 -26.80
CA LYS A 345 18.81 20.98 -28.01
C LYS A 345 17.57 21.42 -28.78
N ARG A 346 16.46 21.66 -28.09
CA ARG A 346 15.19 22.12 -28.69
C ARG A 346 15.28 23.53 -29.26
N GLN A 347 15.98 24.42 -28.56
CA GLN A 347 16.30 25.75 -29.06
C GLN A 347 17.10 25.67 -30.37
N GLN A 348 18.09 24.78 -30.46
CA GLN A 348 18.88 24.58 -31.67
C GLN A 348 18.03 24.05 -32.84
N GLU A 349 17.18 23.05 -32.62
CA GLU A 349 16.24 22.54 -33.61
C GLU A 349 15.31 23.64 -34.12
N ARG A 350 14.75 24.47 -33.24
CA ARG A 350 13.91 25.62 -33.61
C ARG A 350 14.66 26.62 -34.49
N LEU A 351 15.90 26.96 -34.11
CA LEU A 351 16.73 27.89 -34.88
C LEU A 351 17.08 27.33 -36.26
N GLN A 352 17.37 26.03 -36.37
CA GLN A 352 17.62 25.35 -37.65
C GLN A 352 16.39 25.39 -38.55
N ARG A 353 15.21 25.03 -38.03
CA ARG A 353 13.93 25.11 -38.78
C ARG A 353 13.64 26.51 -39.28
N THR A 354 13.88 27.52 -38.43
CA THR A 354 13.69 28.92 -38.80
C THR A 354 14.64 29.36 -39.92
N LYS A 355 15.89 28.90 -39.90
CA LYS A 355 16.87 29.16 -40.97
C LYS A 355 16.40 28.52 -42.28
N VAL A 356 16.07 27.22 -42.28
CA VAL A 356 15.61 26.49 -43.48
C VAL A 356 14.35 27.12 -44.07
N GLY A 357 13.37 27.48 -43.24
CA GLY A 357 12.15 28.16 -43.69
C GLY A 357 12.44 29.49 -44.39
N LYS A 358 13.33 30.32 -43.82
CA LYS A 358 13.75 31.58 -44.47
C LYS A 358 14.47 31.38 -45.80
N TYR A 359 15.26 30.32 -45.95
CA TYR A 359 15.88 29.98 -47.22
C TYR A 359 14.84 29.52 -48.26
N SER A 360 13.91 28.63 -47.88
CA SER A 360 12.86 28.15 -48.78
C SER A 360 11.90 29.25 -49.26
N SER A 361 11.51 30.18 -48.38
CA SER A 361 10.68 31.33 -48.75
C SER A 361 11.41 32.30 -49.69
N ARG A 362 12.72 32.48 -49.54
CA ARG A 362 13.51 33.31 -50.46
C ARG A 362 13.57 32.70 -51.86
N THR A 363 13.74 31.38 -51.97
CA THR A 363 13.81 30.70 -53.28
C THR A 363 12.46 30.67 -54.01
N SER A 364 11.33 30.70 -53.30
CA SER A 364 9.99 30.75 -53.93
C SER A 364 9.63 32.13 -54.47
N TYR A 365 10.09 33.22 -53.84
CA TYR A 365 9.90 34.59 -54.36
C TYR A 365 10.81 34.93 -55.54
N SER A 366 11.89 34.17 -55.76
CA SER A 366 12.80 34.33 -56.91
C SER A 366 12.39 33.50 -58.15
N ARG A 367 11.24 32.81 -58.11
CA ARG A 367 10.76 31.91 -59.17
C ARG A 367 9.44 32.35 -59.83
N VAL A 368 9.00 33.60 -59.61
CA VAL A 368 7.84 34.21 -60.28
C VAL A 368 8.31 35.14 -61.38
#